data_AF-A0AAV1JLW8-F1
#
_entry.id   AF-A0AAV1JLW8-F1
#
_cell.length_a   1.000
_cell.length_b   1.000
_cell.length_c   1.000
_cell.angle_alpha   90.00
_cell.angle_beta   90.00
_cell.angle_gamma   90.00
#
_symmetry.space_group_name_H-M   'P 1'
#
loop_
_entity.id
_entity.type
_entity.pdbx_description
1 polymer ?
#
loop_
_entity_poly.entity_id
_entity_poly.type
_entity_poly.pdbx_seq_one_letter_code
_entity_poly.pdbx_strand_id
1 'polypeptide(L)'
;MSGWSEDITLCFLEAYQNEPCIWTSKDINHKNRQKVNDAWTRIGVILNKNVKELKIKKEILMATFRRHFKTKQDSIRSGAGADDIYKPIWLAYDLMESFLGPVYTSTNNINTERVRASNFRKAETRLLTELVTKYKYIIENKKTDAVTNKDKEAAWGKIASSFNATTSGTATRSSKTLKLKYEAIKKATKKQMSCHRQELYRTGGGPSNAPDFDDVEETQQLLALRMVKRTPLKRRFYKKPTSILVIDSSGILLQHLKSF
;
A
#
# COMPACT_ATOMS: atom_id res chain seq x y z
N MET A 1 16.94 1.20 -27.27
CA MET A 1 16.75 2.53 -26.63
C MET A 1 18.13 3.17 -26.46
N SER A 2 18.69 3.80 -27.50
CA SER A 2 20.08 4.30 -27.45
C SER A 2 20.29 5.55 -28.33
N GLY A 3 19.54 6.62 -28.03
CA GLY A 3 19.67 7.92 -28.71
C GLY A 3 19.92 9.09 -27.75
N TRP A 4 20.32 8.79 -26.52
CA TRP A 4 20.58 9.75 -25.44
C TRP A 4 21.99 9.54 -24.92
N SER A 5 22.98 10.21 -25.54
CA SER A 5 24.35 10.26 -25.01
C SER A 5 24.42 11.16 -23.78
N GLU A 6 25.59 11.16 -23.13
CA GLU A 6 25.91 12.06 -22.03
C GLU A 6 25.74 13.53 -22.44
N ASP A 7 26.36 13.93 -23.56
CA ASP A 7 26.28 15.30 -24.09
C ASP A 7 24.83 15.72 -24.39
N ILE A 8 24.05 14.86 -25.05
CA ILE A 8 22.63 15.15 -25.34
C ILE A 8 21.83 15.29 -24.03
N THR A 9 22.18 14.51 -23.01
CA THR A 9 21.53 14.59 -21.69
C THR A 9 21.86 15.90 -20.99
N LEU A 10 23.12 16.37 -21.06
CA LEU A 10 23.53 17.65 -20.51
C LEU A 10 22.89 18.82 -21.27
N CYS A 11 22.95 18.83 -22.60
CA CYS A 11 22.27 19.83 -23.44
C CYS A 11 20.77 19.88 -23.15
N PHE A 12 20.13 18.73 -22.91
CA PHE A 12 18.73 18.69 -22.49
C PHE A 12 18.49 19.38 -21.16
N LEU A 13 19.35 19.14 -20.17
CA LEU A 13 19.22 19.73 -18.84
C LEU A 13 19.48 21.23 -18.84
N GLU A 14 20.43 21.72 -19.62
CA GLU A 14 20.68 23.15 -19.82
C GLU A 14 19.47 23.84 -20.47
N ALA A 15 18.94 23.28 -21.56
CA ALA A 15 17.75 23.80 -22.21
C ALA A 15 16.52 23.74 -21.27
N TYR A 16 16.41 22.69 -20.45
CA TYR A 16 15.36 22.52 -19.48
C TYR A 16 15.45 23.55 -18.33
N GLN A 17 16.65 23.82 -17.82
CA GLN A 17 16.88 24.85 -16.80
C GLN A 17 16.43 26.22 -17.28
N ASN A 18 16.72 26.55 -18.55
CA ASN A 18 16.34 27.81 -19.20
C ASN A 18 14.83 27.98 -19.46
N GLU A 19 14.01 26.96 -19.16
CA GLU A 19 12.56 27.02 -19.29
C GLU A 19 11.85 26.83 -17.92
N PRO A 20 11.91 27.81 -17.00
CA PRO A 20 11.32 27.73 -15.66
C PRO A 20 9.84 27.33 -15.64
N CYS A 21 9.07 27.78 -16.63
CA CYS A 21 7.64 27.45 -16.73
C CYS A 21 7.35 25.94 -16.75
N ILE A 22 8.32 25.12 -17.17
CA ILE A 22 8.18 23.66 -17.19
C ILE A 22 8.36 23.05 -15.80
N TRP A 23 9.26 23.58 -14.97
CA TRP A 23 9.78 22.86 -13.81
C TRP A 23 9.54 23.52 -12.46
N THR A 24 9.28 24.82 -12.40
CA THR A 24 9.00 25.52 -11.14
C THR A 24 7.56 26.01 -11.07
N SER A 25 6.90 25.72 -9.95
CA SER A 25 5.56 26.23 -9.65
C SER A 25 5.53 27.73 -9.31
N LYS A 26 6.71 28.33 -9.07
CA LYS A 26 6.87 29.77 -8.79
C LYS A 26 6.87 30.62 -10.06
N ASP A 27 7.08 30.01 -11.23
CA ASP A 27 7.03 30.75 -12.48
C ASP A 27 5.60 31.16 -12.83
N ILE A 28 5.44 32.40 -13.29
CA ILE A 28 4.14 33.01 -13.63
C ILE A 28 3.44 32.21 -14.74
N ASN A 29 4.22 31.68 -15.68
CA ASN A 29 3.71 30.94 -16.83
C ASN A 29 3.54 29.43 -16.57
N HIS A 30 3.87 28.93 -15.37
CA HIS A 30 3.72 27.50 -15.04
C HIS A 30 2.29 26.99 -15.21
N LYS A 31 1.30 27.84 -14.91
CA LYS A 31 -0.13 27.51 -15.08
C LYS A 31 -0.61 27.69 -16.52
N ASN A 32 0.15 28.40 -17.36
CA ASN A 32 -0.23 28.66 -18.74
C ASN A 32 0.18 27.48 -19.63
N ARG A 33 -0.79 26.64 -19.97
CA ARG A 33 -0.59 25.44 -20.79
C ARG A 33 0.02 25.74 -22.16
N GLN A 34 -0.32 26.87 -22.79
CA GLN A 34 0.24 27.23 -24.10
C GLN A 34 1.73 27.52 -23.97
N LYS A 35 2.12 28.37 -23.03
CA LYS A 35 3.53 28.70 -22.77
C LYS A 35 4.37 27.47 -22.40
N VAL A 36 3.82 26.57 -21.59
CA VAL A 36 4.48 25.30 -21.25
C VAL A 36 4.68 24.43 -22.48
N ASN A 37 3.68 24.33 -23.37
CA ASN A 37 3.82 23.58 -24.61
C ASN A 37 4.84 24.21 -25.56
N ASP A 38 4.84 25.54 -25.70
CA ASP A 38 5.81 26.25 -26.52
C ASP A 38 7.24 26.03 -26.03
N ALA A 39 7.45 26.04 -24.71
CA ALA A 39 8.74 25.73 -24.09
C ALA A 39 9.23 24.32 -24.42
N TRP A 40 8.36 23.31 -24.32
CA TRP A 40 8.69 21.95 -24.75
C TRP A 40 9.02 21.87 -26.24
N THR A 41 8.29 22.60 -27.08
CA THR A 41 8.55 22.66 -28.52
C THR A 41 9.91 23.29 -28.81
N ARG A 42 10.29 24.38 -28.12
CA ARG A 42 11.62 25.00 -28.23
C ARG A 42 12.74 24.01 -27.90
N ILE A 43 12.62 23.28 -26.79
CA ILE A 43 13.60 22.23 -26.42
C ILE A 43 13.63 21.12 -27.50
N GLY A 44 12.46 20.75 -28.04
CA GLY A 44 12.36 19.75 -29.11
C GLY A 44 13.09 20.15 -30.38
N VAL A 45 13.00 21.43 -30.77
CA VAL A 45 13.73 21.99 -31.91
C VAL A 45 15.24 21.97 -31.65
N ILE A 46 15.69 22.44 -30.48
CA ILE A 46 17.12 22.50 -30.12
C ILE A 46 17.78 21.11 -30.20
N LEU A 47 17.11 20.08 -29.69
CA LEU A 47 17.68 18.72 -29.62
C LEU A 47 17.30 17.84 -30.80
N ASN A 48 16.47 18.35 -31.72
CA ASN A 48 15.82 17.57 -32.77
C ASN A 48 15.15 16.29 -32.23
N LYS A 49 14.35 16.43 -31.17
CA LYS A 49 13.65 15.34 -30.47
C LYS A 49 12.16 15.62 -30.31
N ASN A 50 11.38 14.55 -30.23
CA ASN A 50 9.94 14.67 -30.00
C ASN A 50 9.65 15.06 -28.54
N VAL A 51 8.73 16.01 -28.34
CA VAL A 51 8.22 16.42 -27.02
C VAL A 51 7.81 15.23 -26.13
N LYS A 52 7.24 14.17 -26.70
CA LYS A 52 6.90 12.96 -25.95
C LYS A 52 8.14 12.30 -25.33
N GLU A 53 9.22 12.19 -26.09
CA GLU A 53 10.49 11.61 -25.62
C GLU A 53 11.15 12.50 -24.58
N LEU A 54 11.10 13.82 -24.77
CA LEU A 54 11.62 14.80 -23.81
C LEU A 54 10.94 14.68 -22.45
N LYS A 55 9.60 14.54 -22.44
CA LYS A 55 8.82 14.36 -21.20
C LYS A 55 9.19 13.07 -20.49
N ILE A 56 9.36 11.97 -21.22
CA ILE A 56 9.79 10.69 -20.64
C ILE A 56 11.21 10.81 -20.06
N LYS A 57 12.15 11.40 -20.81
CA LYS A 57 13.52 11.63 -20.35
C LYS A 57 13.55 12.48 -19.09
N LYS A 58 12.76 13.55 -19.03
CA LYS A 58 12.59 14.38 -17.83
C LYS A 58 12.15 13.56 -16.63
N GLU A 59 11.13 12.69 -16.76
CA GLU A 59 10.66 11.88 -15.63
C GLU A 59 11.74 10.93 -15.12
N ILE A 60 12.50 10.30 -16.03
CA ILE A 60 13.61 9.42 -15.67
C ILE A 60 14.71 10.21 -14.92
N LEU A 61 15.12 11.36 -15.46
CA LEU A 61 16.15 12.21 -14.84
C LEU A 61 15.72 12.72 -13.46
N MET A 62 14.45 13.17 -13.33
CA MET A 62 13.91 13.61 -12.04
C MET A 62 13.86 12.49 -11.01
N ALA A 63 13.51 11.26 -11.41
CA ALA A 63 13.49 10.12 -10.49
C ALA A 63 14.90 9.83 -9.93
N THR A 64 15.91 9.82 -10.81
CA THR A 64 17.32 9.62 -10.43
C THR A 64 17.82 10.76 -9.53
N PHE A 65 17.56 12.01 -9.91
CA PHE A 65 17.93 13.19 -9.11
C PHE A 65 17.33 13.16 -7.70
N ARG A 66 16.02 12.93 -7.59
CA ARG A 66 15.32 12.88 -6.29
C ARG A 66 15.91 11.82 -5.36
N ARG A 67 16.34 10.68 -5.92
CA ARG A 67 17.00 9.62 -5.15
C ARG A 67 18.35 10.11 -4.62
N HIS A 68 19.21 10.63 -5.48
CA HIS A 68 20.53 11.15 -5.06
C HIS A 68 20.41 12.30 -4.06
N PHE A 69 19.51 13.24 -4.32
CA PHE A 69 19.24 14.37 -3.43
C PHE A 69 18.77 13.90 -2.05
N LYS A 70 17.87 12.90 -2.00
CA LYS A 70 17.44 12.30 -0.73
C LYS A 70 18.62 11.65 0.02
N THR A 71 19.47 10.89 -0.65
CA THR A 71 20.65 10.26 -0.02
C THR A 71 21.61 11.31 0.52
N LYS A 72 21.88 12.38 -0.24
CA LYS A 72 22.70 13.52 0.22
C LYS A 72 22.11 14.17 1.48
N GLN A 73 20.80 14.45 1.47
CA GLN A 73 20.09 14.99 2.63
C GLN A 73 20.11 14.05 3.85
N ASP A 74 19.93 12.75 3.63
CA ASP A 74 19.95 11.74 4.70
C ASP A 74 21.37 11.60 5.32
N SER A 75 22.43 11.71 4.52
CA SER A 75 23.84 11.75 4.96
C SER A 75 24.13 12.98 5.83
N ILE A 76 23.69 14.18 5.38
CA ILE A 76 23.82 15.42 6.16
C ILE A 76 23.11 15.30 7.51
N ARG A 77 21.86 14.79 7.52
CA ARG A 77 21.07 14.66 8.76
C ARG A 77 21.67 13.67 9.76
N SER A 78 22.43 12.69 9.30
CA SER A 78 23.03 11.68 10.17
C SER A 78 24.27 12.19 10.93
N GLY A 79 24.62 13.48 10.79
CA GLY A 79 25.75 14.10 11.48
C GLY A 79 27.11 13.73 10.88
N ALA A 80 27.13 13.32 9.61
CA ALA A 80 28.36 13.03 8.89
C ALA A 80 29.26 14.28 8.81
N GLY A 81 30.58 14.11 8.96
CA GLY A 81 31.55 15.19 8.74
C GLY A 81 31.50 15.68 7.29
N ALA A 82 32.00 16.88 7.02
CA ALA A 82 31.94 17.49 5.67
C ALA A 82 32.54 16.60 4.57
N ASP A 83 33.51 15.77 4.91
CA ASP A 83 34.18 14.83 4.02
C ASP A 83 33.38 13.53 3.76
N ASP A 84 32.46 13.17 4.66
CA ASP A 84 31.60 11.98 4.57
C ASP A 84 30.25 12.26 3.89
N ILE A 85 30.02 13.50 3.43
CA ILE A 85 28.78 13.87 2.75
C ILE A 85 28.71 13.15 1.40
N TYR A 86 27.62 12.41 1.18
CA TYR A 86 27.38 11.72 -0.08
C TYR A 86 27.44 12.67 -1.29
N LYS A 87 28.41 12.43 -2.18
CA LYS A 87 28.58 13.11 -3.47
C LYS A 87 28.25 12.14 -4.61
N PRO A 88 27.13 12.32 -5.32
CA PRO A 88 26.79 11.49 -6.46
C PRO A 88 27.85 11.58 -7.56
N ILE A 89 28.30 10.43 -8.09
CA ILE A 89 29.15 10.34 -9.30
C ILE A 89 28.34 10.61 -10.58
N TRP A 90 27.05 10.90 -10.44
CA TRP A 90 26.16 11.06 -11.57
C TRP A 90 26.41 12.41 -12.26
N LEU A 91 26.85 12.36 -13.52
CA LEU A 91 27.26 13.52 -14.33
C LEU A 91 26.28 14.72 -14.33
N ALA A 92 24.98 14.44 -14.25
CA ALA A 92 23.93 15.45 -14.35
C ALA A 92 23.55 16.02 -12.98
N TYR A 93 24.12 15.49 -11.89
CA TYR A 93 23.70 15.82 -10.54
C TYR A 93 23.95 17.28 -10.21
N ASP A 94 25.17 17.77 -10.42
CA ASP A 94 25.57 19.13 -10.05
C ASP A 94 24.75 20.18 -10.82
N LEU A 95 24.55 19.95 -12.12
CA LEU A 95 23.70 20.79 -12.96
C LEU A 95 22.26 20.82 -12.45
N MET A 96 21.66 19.66 -12.18
CA MET A 96 20.29 19.58 -11.67
C MET A 96 20.14 20.18 -10.27
N GLU A 97 21.13 19.97 -9.39
CA GLU A 97 21.12 20.50 -8.03
C GLU A 97 21.17 22.04 -8.02
N SER A 98 21.89 22.65 -8.96
CA SER A 98 22.03 24.12 -9.05
C SER A 98 20.69 24.86 -9.13
N PHE A 99 19.72 24.35 -9.91
CA PHE A 99 18.42 25.00 -10.09
C PHE A 99 17.28 24.33 -9.32
N LEU A 100 17.36 23.02 -9.03
CA LEU A 100 16.33 22.31 -8.28
C LEU A 100 16.55 22.33 -6.77
N GLY A 101 17.80 22.42 -6.31
CA GLY A 101 18.16 22.36 -4.88
C GLY A 101 17.28 23.25 -4.00
N PRO A 102 17.18 24.57 -4.30
CA PRO A 102 16.35 25.50 -3.53
C PRO A 102 14.84 25.14 -3.49
N VAL A 103 14.32 24.51 -4.55
CA VAL A 103 12.92 24.07 -4.63
C VAL A 103 12.65 22.91 -3.66
N TYR A 104 13.58 21.95 -3.59
CA TYR A 104 13.44 20.78 -2.73
C TYR A 104 13.77 21.07 -1.26
N THR A 105 14.72 21.97 -0.96
CA THR A 105 15.04 22.34 0.44
C THR A 105 13.87 23.06 1.12
N SER A 106 13.18 23.95 0.42
CA SER A 106 12.06 24.73 0.97
C SER A 106 10.82 23.90 1.29
N THR A 107 10.62 22.78 0.58
CA THR A 107 9.41 21.93 0.72
C THR A 107 9.56 20.89 1.85
N ASN A 108 10.80 20.57 2.24
CA ASN A 108 11.09 19.50 3.20
C ASN A 108 11.05 19.95 4.68
N ASN A 109 10.80 21.24 4.97
CA ASN A 109 10.83 21.80 6.33
C ASN A 109 9.51 21.62 7.11
N ILE A 110 8.84 20.48 6.93
CA ILE A 110 7.83 19.99 7.88
C ILE A 110 8.13 18.53 8.20
N ASN A 111 9.38 18.24 8.57
CA ASN A 111 9.69 17.01 9.29
C ASN A 111 9.57 17.30 10.79
N THR A 112 8.34 17.28 11.31
CA THR A 112 8.17 16.86 12.70
C THR A 112 8.82 15.49 12.79
N GLU A 113 9.94 15.40 13.49
CA GLU A 113 10.66 14.18 13.77
C GLU A 113 9.64 13.14 14.24
N ARG A 114 9.28 12.19 13.37
CA ARG A 114 8.33 11.14 13.71
C ARG A 114 9.09 10.18 14.61
N VAL A 115 9.07 10.45 15.91
CA VAL A 115 9.51 9.48 16.92
C VAL A 115 8.83 8.16 16.58
N ARG A 116 9.64 7.16 16.24
CA ARG A 116 9.12 5.85 15.87
C ARG A 116 8.32 5.33 17.06
N ALA A 117 7.01 5.21 16.88
CA ALA A 117 6.15 4.70 17.94
C ALA A 117 6.61 3.29 18.32
N SER A 118 6.71 3.02 19.63
CA SER A 118 7.05 1.70 20.16
C SER A 118 6.19 0.60 19.50
N ASN A 119 6.76 -0.58 19.24
CA ASN A 119 6.01 -1.69 18.64
C ASN A 119 4.93 -2.20 19.61
N PHE A 120 3.82 -2.68 19.05
CA PHE A 120 2.77 -3.34 19.83
C PHE A 120 3.15 -4.80 20.12
N ARG A 121 3.22 -5.15 21.40
CA ARG A 121 3.38 -6.52 21.90
C ARG A 121 2.13 -7.35 21.58
N LYS A 122 2.28 -8.68 21.63
CA LYS A 122 1.16 -9.62 21.41
C LYS A 122 0.05 -9.43 22.45
N ALA A 123 0.41 -9.23 23.72
CA ALA A 123 -0.55 -8.95 24.80
C ALA A 123 -1.32 -7.64 24.57
N GLU A 124 -0.64 -6.56 24.16
CA GLU A 124 -1.28 -5.29 23.80
C GLU A 124 -2.25 -5.45 22.61
N THR A 125 -1.90 -6.29 21.64
CA THR A 125 -2.75 -6.59 20.49
C THR A 125 -4.01 -7.35 20.90
N ARG A 126 -3.88 -8.30 21.85
CA ARG A 126 -5.02 -9.02 22.44
C ARG A 126 -5.95 -8.08 23.21
N LEU A 127 -5.40 -7.26 24.10
CA LEU A 127 -6.14 -6.25 24.85
C LEU A 127 -6.88 -5.25 23.94
N LEU A 128 -6.21 -4.76 22.90
CA LEU A 128 -6.84 -3.86 21.92
C LEU A 128 -8.04 -4.53 21.23
N THR A 129 -7.91 -5.81 20.87
CA THR A 129 -8.99 -6.57 20.22
C THR A 129 -10.18 -6.72 21.17
N GLU A 130 -9.93 -7.07 22.43
CA GLU A 130 -10.96 -7.20 23.47
C GLU A 130 -11.67 -5.88 23.80
N LEU A 131 -10.94 -4.77 23.84
CA LEU A 131 -11.55 -3.46 24.06
C LEU A 131 -12.40 -3.03 22.86
N VAL A 132 -11.96 -3.30 21.63
CA VAL A 132 -12.72 -2.95 20.42
C VAL A 132 -13.98 -3.80 20.27
N THR A 133 -13.97 -5.07 20.67
CA THR A 133 -15.17 -5.92 20.62
C THR A 133 -16.30 -5.38 21.51
N LYS A 134 -15.97 -4.78 22.66
CA LYS A 134 -16.95 -4.11 23.56
C LYS A 134 -17.68 -2.94 22.89
N TYR A 135 -17.02 -2.22 21.98
CA TYR A 135 -17.58 -1.07 21.25
C TYR A 135 -17.91 -1.38 19.78
N LYS A 136 -17.97 -2.66 19.40
CA LYS A 136 -18.07 -3.14 18.01
C LYS A 136 -19.17 -2.45 17.19
N TYR A 137 -20.37 -2.33 17.75
CA TYR A 137 -21.53 -1.77 17.03
C TYR A 137 -21.35 -0.31 16.62
N ILE A 138 -20.53 0.45 17.36
CA ILE A 138 -20.23 1.85 17.08
C ILE A 138 -19.06 1.93 16.10
N ILE A 139 -17.98 1.19 16.37
CA ILE A 139 -16.73 1.22 15.60
C ILE A 139 -16.91 0.66 14.19
N GLU A 140 -17.67 -0.43 14.03
CA GLU A 140 -17.90 -1.09 12.73
C GLU A 140 -19.13 -0.56 11.98
N ASN A 141 -19.77 0.50 12.48
CA ASN A 141 -20.90 1.12 11.80
C ASN A 141 -20.46 1.66 10.42
N LYS A 142 -21.18 1.28 9.35
CA LYS A 142 -20.88 1.68 7.97
C LYS A 142 -21.29 3.11 7.62
N LYS A 143 -22.13 3.74 8.43
CA LYS A 143 -22.54 5.13 8.22
C LYS A 143 -21.35 6.07 8.35
N THR A 144 -21.37 7.16 7.59
CA THR A 144 -20.31 8.17 7.49
C THR A 144 -20.80 9.58 7.78
N ASP A 145 -21.96 9.72 8.43
CA ASP A 145 -22.51 11.02 8.85
C ASP A 145 -21.72 11.61 10.03
N ALA A 146 -21.90 12.92 10.25
CA ALA A 146 -21.15 13.66 11.27
C ALA A 146 -21.38 13.11 12.69
N VAL A 147 -22.61 12.68 13.01
CA VAL A 147 -22.97 12.14 14.32
C VAL A 147 -22.28 10.80 14.54
N THR A 148 -22.37 9.88 13.58
CA THR A 148 -21.72 8.57 13.69
C THR A 148 -20.20 8.65 13.70
N ASN A 149 -19.60 9.64 13.02
CA ASN A 149 -18.16 9.88 13.10
C ASN A 149 -17.75 10.39 14.49
N LYS A 150 -18.52 11.31 15.08
CA LYS A 150 -18.30 11.79 16.45
C LYS A 150 -18.44 10.68 17.49
N ASP A 151 -19.43 9.80 17.32
CA ASP A 151 -19.62 8.64 18.20
C ASP A 151 -18.46 7.64 18.12
N LYS A 152 -17.95 7.39 16.90
CA LYS A 152 -16.75 6.55 16.69
C LYS A 152 -15.52 7.17 17.35
N GLU A 153 -15.32 8.47 17.22
CA GLU A 153 -14.21 9.19 17.85
C GLU A 153 -14.31 9.12 19.38
N ALA A 154 -15.50 9.34 19.94
CA ALA A 154 -15.74 9.21 21.38
C ALA A 154 -15.47 7.77 21.88
N ALA A 155 -15.92 6.75 21.14
CA ALA A 155 -15.63 5.35 21.46
C ALA A 155 -14.13 5.04 21.43
N TRP A 156 -13.40 5.54 20.43
CA TRP A 156 -11.93 5.42 20.39
C TRP A 156 -11.23 6.17 21.52
N GLY A 157 -11.80 7.27 22.01
CA GLY A 157 -11.34 7.98 23.21
C GLY A 157 -11.46 7.13 24.47
N LYS A 158 -12.61 6.47 24.66
CA LYS A 158 -12.84 5.52 25.76
C LYS A 158 -11.89 4.32 25.70
N ILE A 159 -11.74 3.73 24.51
CA ILE A 159 -10.80 2.61 24.29
C ILE A 159 -9.37 3.02 24.65
N ALA A 160 -8.91 4.20 24.22
CA ALA A 160 -7.57 4.68 24.55
C ALA A 160 -7.37 4.88 26.05
N SER A 161 -8.38 5.41 26.73
CA SER A 161 -8.36 5.60 28.19
C SER A 161 -8.23 4.27 28.92
N SER A 162 -9.08 3.29 28.59
CA SER A 162 -9.00 1.94 29.17
C SER A 162 -7.69 1.24 28.85
N PHE A 163 -7.22 1.32 27.59
CA PHE A 163 -5.98 0.70 27.15
C PHE A 163 -4.77 1.25 27.91
N ASN A 164 -4.67 2.58 28.05
CA ASN A 164 -3.56 3.22 28.73
C ASN A 164 -3.61 2.96 30.25
N ALA A 165 -4.80 2.91 30.86
CA ALA A 165 -4.95 2.56 32.27
C ALA A 165 -4.46 1.14 32.58
N THR A 166 -4.82 0.16 31.74
CA THR A 166 -4.37 -1.23 31.89
C THR A 166 -2.88 -1.41 31.60
N THR A 167 -2.31 -0.61 30.70
CA THR A 167 -0.92 -0.77 30.24
C THR A 167 0.04 0.22 30.90
N SER A 168 -0.19 0.52 32.20
CA SER A 168 0.49 1.58 32.99
C SER A 168 2.03 1.55 33.04
N GLY A 169 2.71 0.58 32.42
CA GLY A 169 4.17 0.51 32.26
C GLY A 169 4.69 0.75 30.84
N THR A 170 3.87 1.20 29.90
CA THR A 170 4.27 1.44 28.50
C THR A 170 3.93 2.85 28.03
N ALA A 171 4.56 3.30 26.94
CA ALA A 171 4.28 4.59 26.34
C ALA A 171 2.78 4.73 26.00
N THR A 172 2.18 5.83 26.47
CA THR A 172 0.77 6.14 26.25
C THR A 172 0.44 6.16 24.75
N ARG A 173 -0.62 5.46 24.34
CA ARG A 173 -1.05 5.39 22.94
C ARG A 173 -2.25 6.29 22.72
N SER A 174 -2.20 7.10 21.67
CA SER A 174 -3.34 7.91 21.24
C SER A 174 -4.42 7.04 20.58
N SER A 175 -5.67 7.50 20.63
CA SER A 175 -6.80 6.90 19.90
C SER A 175 -6.50 6.68 18.41
N LYS A 176 -5.76 7.60 17.79
CA LYS A 176 -5.33 7.50 16.38
C LYS A 176 -4.38 6.32 16.17
N THR A 177 -3.40 6.13 17.08
CA THR A 177 -2.45 5.03 17.02
C THR A 177 -3.15 3.68 17.18
N LEU A 178 -4.07 3.57 18.15
CA LEU A 178 -4.85 2.35 18.38
C LEU A 178 -5.76 2.01 17.19
N LYS A 179 -6.43 3.01 16.62
CA LYS A 179 -7.25 2.84 15.40
C LYS A 179 -6.43 2.31 14.22
N LEU A 180 -5.25 2.90 13.97
CA LEU A 180 -4.36 2.44 12.90
C LEU A 180 -3.89 1.00 13.11
N LYS A 181 -3.53 0.64 14.36
CA LYS A 181 -3.13 -0.73 14.70
C LYS A 181 -4.28 -1.72 14.49
N TYR A 182 -5.49 -1.38 14.92
CA TYR A 182 -6.68 -2.21 14.72
C TYR A 182 -7.01 -2.43 13.23
N GLU A 183 -6.95 -1.38 12.42
CA GLU A 183 -7.15 -1.51 10.96
C GLU A 183 -6.05 -2.37 10.30
N ALA A 184 -4.81 -2.29 10.79
CA ALA A 184 -3.73 -3.17 10.33
C ALA A 184 -3.99 -4.64 10.71
N ILE A 185 -4.46 -4.91 11.94
CA ILE A 185 -4.86 -6.25 12.40
C ILE A 185 -5.95 -6.81 11.48
N LYS A 186 -7.04 -6.05 11.25
CA LYS A 186 -8.12 -6.46 10.34
C LYS A 186 -7.63 -6.82 8.94
N LYS A 187 -6.74 -6.00 8.38
CA LYS A 187 -6.15 -6.25 7.05
C LYS A 187 -5.30 -7.51 7.04
N ALA A 188 -4.48 -7.72 8.07
CA ALA A 188 -3.64 -8.91 8.20
C ALA A 188 -4.50 -10.18 8.32
N THR A 189 -5.52 -10.18 9.18
CA THR A 189 -6.46 -11.30 9.33
C THR A 189 -7.17 -11.63 8.01
N LYS A 190 -7.65 -10.61 7.28
CA LYS A 190 -8.28 -10.82 5.97
C LYS A 190 -7.33 -11.46 4.95
N LYS A 191 -6.05 -11.06 4.97
CA LYS A 191 -5.00 -11.65 4.11
C LYS A 191 -4.74 -13.11 4.50
N GLN A 192 -4.57 -13.39 5.79
CA GLN A 192 -4.37 -14.75 6.31
C GLN A 192 -5.53 -15.68 5.96
N MET A 193 -6.78 -15.23 6.12
CA MET A 193 -7.96 -15.98 5.69
C MET A 193 -7.98 -16.27 4.19
N SER A 194 -7.50 -15.34 3.36
CA SER A 194 -7.39 -15.53 1.92
C SER A 194 -6.34 -16.59 1.58
N CYS A 195 -5.17 -16.55 2.23
CA CYS A 195 -4.11 -17.54 2.06
C CYS A 195 -4.59 -18.93 2.50
N HIS A 196 -5.19 -19.04 3.69
CA HIS A 196 -5.75 -20.30 4.20
C HIS A 196 -6.82 -20.88 3.26
N ARG A 197 -7.71 -20.03 2.73
CA ARG A 197 -8.69 -20.45 1.72
C ARG A 197 -8.02 -20.97 0.45
N GLN A 198 -6.98 -20.29 -0.03
CA GLN A 198 -6.24 -20.70 -1.22
C GLN A 198 -5.55 -22.06 -1.00
N GLU A 199 -5.00 -22.30 0.19
CA GLU A 199 -4.41 -23.58 0.58
C GLU A 199 -5.45 -24.71 0.60
N LEU A 200 -6.63 -24.47 1.19
CA LEU A 200 -7.73 -25.45 1.22
C LEU A 200 -8.20 -25.87 -0.18
N TYR A 201 -8.19 -24.97 -1.16
CA TYR A 201 -8.60 -25.28 -2.53
C TYR A 201 -7.46 -25.82 -3.42
N ARG A 202 -6.22 -25.90 -2.89
CA ARG A 202 -5.04 -26.37 -3.64
C ARG A 202 -4.78 -27.87 -3.48
N THR A 203 -5.54 -28.59 -2.65
CA THR A 203 -5.27 -30.01 -2.39
C THR A 203 -5.92 -30.92 -3.44
N GLY A 204 -5.09 -31.65 -4.19
CA GLY A 204 -5.50 -32.75 -5.06
C GLY A 204 -5.86 -34.02 -4.29
N GLY A 205 -6.67 -33.92 -3.23
CA GLY A 205 -7.23 -35.07 -2.50
C GLY A 205 -6.55 -35.51 -1.20
N GLY A 206 -5.68 -34.69 -0.58
CA GLY A 206 -5.03 -35.00 0.72
C GLY A 206 -5.57 -34.16 1.91
N PRO A 207 -5.37 -34.61 3.17
CA PRO A 207 -5.79 -33.88 4.37
C PRO A 207 -5.00 -32.55 4.54
N SER A 208 -5.65 -31.54 5.13
CA SER A 208 -5.11 -30.19 5.30
C SER A 208 -4.07 -30.13 6.43
N ASN A 209 -2.91 -29.52 6.17
CA ASN A 209 -1.85 -29.27 7.17
C ASN A 209 -1.93 -27.87 7.80
N ALA A 210 -3.09 -27.20 7.72
CA ALA A 210 -3.24 -25.89 8.32
C ALA A 210 -3.26 -25.98 9.86
N PRO A 211 -2.43 -25.18 10.57
CA PRO A 211 -2.48 -25.11 12.03
C PRO A 211 -3.86 -24.68 12.52
N ASP A 212 -4.33 -25.26 13.63
CA ASP A 212 -5.56 -24.84 14.30
C ASP A 212 -5.37 -23.44 14.92
N PHE A 213 -6.39 -22.59 14.83
CA PHE A 213 -6.30 -21.18 15.22
C PHE A 213 -6.47 -20.99 16.75
N ASP A 214 -5.78 -20.02 17.35
CA ASP A 214 -6.02 -19.62 18.76
C ASP A 214 -7.39 -18.87 18.88
N ASP A 215 -8.11 -18.99 20.01
CA ASP A 215 -9.44 -18.37 20.23
C ASP A 215 -9.51 -16.87 19.85
N VAL A 216 -8.41 -16.13 20.01
CA VAL A 216 -8.28 -14.72 19.61
C VAL A 216 -8.20 -14.57 18.09
N GLU A 217 -7.54 -15.48 17.39
CA GLU A 217 -7.56 -15.51 15.92
C GLU A 217 -8.97 -15.80 15.40
N GLU A 218 -9.74 -16.65 16.06
CA GLU A 218 -11.14 -16.88 15.71
C GLU A 218 -11.99 -15.60 15.88
N THR A 219 -11.85 -14.87 16.99
CA THR A 219 -12.56 -13.60 17.18
C THR A 219 -12.15 -12.52 16.16
N GLN A 220 -10.86 -12.45 15.80
CA GLN A 220 -10.36 -11.59 14.73
C GLN A 220 -10.94 -11.99 13.38
N GLN A 221 -11.06 -13.29 13.10
CA GLN A 221 -11.68 -13.82 11.89
C GLN A 221 -13.19 -13.50 11.83
N LEU A 222 -13.92 -13.63 12.94
CA LEU A 222 -15.35 -13.28 13.01
C LEU A 222 -15.61 -11.79 12.79
N LEU A 223 -14.73 -10.92 13.28
CA LEU A 223 -14.75 -9.47 12.98
C LEU A 223 -14.49 -9.20 11.49
N ALA A 224 -13.53 -9.90 10.89
CA ALA A 224 -13.20 -9.77 9.48
C ALA A 224 -14.28 -10.36 8.53
N LEU A 225 -14.95 -11.45 8.92
CA LEU A 225 -15.97 -12.17 8.14
C LEU A 225 -17.30 -11.43 8.01
N ARG A 226 -17.71 -10.67 9.04
CA ARG A 226 -19.02 -9.99 9.06
C ARG A 226 -19.18 -8.88 8.00
N MET A 227 -18.12 -8.57 7.24
CA MET A 227 -18.17 -7.63 6.12
C MET A 227 -18.69 -8.22 4.80
N VAL A 228 -18.85 -9.54 4.69
CA VAL A 228 -19.43 -10.19 3.51
C VAL A 228 -20.82 -10.71 3.85
N LYS A 229 -21.88 -10.10 3.30
CA LYS A 229 -23.21 -10.72 3.29
C LYS A 229 -23.04 -12.08 2.60
N ARG A 230 -23.14 -13.19 3.35
CA ARG A 230 -23.23 -14.52 2.76
C ARG A 230 -24.62 -14.64 2.17
N THR A 231 -24.76 -14.47 0.85
CA THR A 231 -25.86 -15.12 0.12
C THR A 231 -25.50 -16.60 0.03
N PRO A 232 -26.30 -17.51 0.60
CA PRO A 232 -26.05 -18.93 0.41
C PRO A 232 -26.43 -19.28 -1.03
N LEU A 233 -25.43 -19.61 -1.85
CA LEU A 233 -25.66 -20.28 -3.12
C LEU A 233 -26.28 -21.65 -2.81
N LYS A 234 -27.59 -21.79 -3.00
CA LYS A 234 -28.27 -23.09 -3.01
C LYS A 234 -27.60 -23.94 -4.09
N ARG A 235 -26.74 -24.89 -3.71
CA ARG A 235 -26.21 -25.90 -4.62
C ARG A 235 -27.37 -26.79 -5.06
N ARG A 236 -27.80 -26.66 -6.32
CA ARG A 236 -28.61 -27.69 -7.00
C ARG A 236 -27.70 -28.91 -7.17
N PHE A 237 -27.88 -29.92 -6.33
CA PHE A 237 -27.27 -31.23 -6.55
C PHE A 237 -27.95 -31.87 -7.77
N TYR A 238 -27.32 -31.79 -8.94
CA TYR A 238 -27.56 -32.76 -10.01
C TYR A 238 -26.78 -34.03 -9.65
N LYS A 239 -27.47 -35.02 -9.09
CA LYS A 239 -26.92 -36.39 -9.02
C LYS A 239 -26.96 -36.96 -10.44
N LYS A 240 -25.80 -37.16 -11.07
CA LYS A 240 -25.73 -38.03 -12.25
C LYS A 240 -25.93 -39.47 -11.76
N PRO A 241 -26.81 -40.27 -12.38
CA PRO A 241 -26.94 -41.67 -12.04
C PRO A 241 -25.71 -42.42 -12.58
N THR A 242 -24.87 -42.91 -11.67
CA THR A 242 -23.83 -43.90 -12.01
C THR A 242 -24.49 -45.26 -12.05
N SER A 243 -24.66 -45.82 -13.25
CA SER A 243 -25.01 -47.22 -13.43
C SER A 243 -23.82 -48.07 -12.95
N ILE A 244 -23.98 -48.78 -11.83
CA ILE A 244 -23.04 -49.80 -11.38
C ILE A 244 -23.45 -51.10 -12.06
N LEU A 245 -22.64 -51.56 -13.02
CA LEU A 245 -22.71 -52.93 -13.52
C LEU A 245 -21.96 -53.81 -12.51
N VAL A 246 -22.71 -54.60 -11.73
CA VAL A 246 -22.13 -55.68 -10.91
C VAL A 246 -22.04 -56.91 -11.81
N ILE A 247 -20.82 -57.40 -12.02
CA ILE A 247 -20.56 -58.68 -12.68
C ILE A 247 -20.30 -59.70 -11.56
N ASP A 248 -21.17 -60.70 -11.46
CA ASP A 248 -20.99 -61.91 -10.67
C ASP A 248 -20.06 -62.88 -11.44
N SER A 249 -19.27 -63.66 -10.71
CA SER A 249 -18.32 -64.68 -11.17
C SER A 249 -18.89 -65.82 -12.04
N SER A 250 -20.16 -65.78 -12.42
CA SER A 250 -20.85 -66.76 -13.28
C SER A 250 -21.24 -66.23 -14.67
N GLY A 251 -20.97 -64.96 -14.99
CA GLY A 251 -20.92 -64.48 -16.38
C GLY A 251 -22.25 -64.41 -17.17
N ILE A 252 -23.38 -64.01 -16.56
CA ILE A 252 -24.62 -63.72 -17.31
C ILE A 252 -25.19 -62.33 -16.94
N LEU A 253 -25.45 -61.50 -17.96
CA LEU A 253 -25.96 -60.13 -17.88
C LEU A 253 -27.50 -60.14 -17.76
N LEU A 254 -28.08 -59.63 -16.67
CA LEU A 254 -29.53 -59.39 -16.59
C LEU A 254 -29.89 -58.02 -17.20
N GLN A 255 -30.69 -58.03 -18.27
CA GLN A 255 -31.34 -56.84 -18.82
C GLN A 255 -32.29 -56.22 -17.80
N HIS A 256 -32.19 -54.89 -17.64
CA HIS A 256 -33.11 -54.06 -16.86
C HIS A 256 -34.56 -54.17 -17.35
N LEU A 257 -35.48 -54.63 -16.48
CA LEU A 257 -36.88 -54.24 -16.54
C LEU A 257 -37.03 -52.83 -15.96
N LYS A 258 -37.51 -51.88 -16.78
CA LYS A 258 -38.05 -50.60 -16.33
C LYS A 258 -39.42 -50.85 -15.69
N SER A 259 -39.70 -50.22 -14.56
CA SER A 259 -41.05 -49.74 -14.28
C SER A 259 -41.03 -48.51 -13.37
N PHE A 260 -41.73 -47.49 -13.87
CA PHE A 260 -42.20 -46.19 -13.38
C PHE A 260 -41.63 -45.56 -12.10
#